data_AF-C6BBA3-F1
#
_entry.id   AF-C6BBA3-F1
#
_cell.length_a   1.000
_cell.length_b   1.000
_cell.length_c   1.000
_cell.angle_alpha   90.00
_cell.angle_beta   90.00
_cell.angle_gamma   90.00
#
_symmetry.space_group_name_H-M   'P 1'
#
loop_
_entity.id
_entity.type
_entity.pdbx_description
1 polymer ?
#
loop_
_entity_poly.entity_id
_entity_poly.type
_entity_poly.pdbx_seq_one_letter_code
_entity_poly.pdbx_strand_id
1 'polypeptide(L)'
;MAMEKSSRGDLQYPQVTASDGAAAPLVRAPSKSASQRKLQCVDLFAGAGGFSLAAHKAGMRVVAAVELDKKASETYHANLIKRRKKVSDRPRLYSENIMELSPERFKSENFPEGASCDIVLGGPPCQGFSVHRIKGAGVNDPRNGLIHRYFEYVKCLQPKAFLMENVPGLLWPRHKKYLNKFLAESKKVGYRIIGPLRLDARNYGVPQRRVRVFVLGVRNDIDFDSSVWPPAPSHGDAREREENPALKKWVSAAKVFSTPARPDDENDVHMQHGPELIKVFRATPINGGSRRDSNRQLPCHVDHDGHNDVYGRIDPSEPGPTMTTACINPSKGRFVHPTEHHGITVRQAARFQTFPDDFVFKGGLMAAGVQIGNAVPVDLGVVLLRAVSRGLGLSQDE
;
A
#
# COMPACT_ATOMS: atom_id res chain seq x y z
N MET A 1 41.49 64.61 11.77
CA MET A 1 40.22 64.76 11.00
C MET A 1 39.77 63.34 10.65
N ALA A 2 38.72 62.78 11.26
CA ALA A 2 37.29 63.15 11.14
C ALA A 2 36.77 62.76 9.73
N MET A 3 35.66 62.04 9.50
CA MET A 3 34.53 61.52 10.31
C MET A 3 34.03 60.22 9.60
N GLU A 4 33.30 59.25 10.19
CA GLU A 4 32.84 58.95 11.56
C GLU A 4 32.41 57.46 11.69
N LYS A 5 31.83 57.05 12.83
CA LYS A 5 30.98 55.84 12.95
C LYS A 5 29.76 56.15 13.85
N SER A 6 28.56 55.94 13.33
CA SER A 6 27.30 55.90 14.09
C SER A 6 26.70 54.49 13.94
N SER A 7 26.15 53.74 14.90
CA SER A 7 25.79 53.84 16.34
C SER A 7 24.32 53.44 16.52
N ARG A 8 24.03 52.80 17.67
CA ARG A 8 22.70 52.36 18.17
C ARG A 8 22.13 51.07 17.55
N GLY A 9 21.68 50.10 18.35
CA GLY A 9 21.80 50.04 19.82
C GLY A 9 21.25 48.74 20.41
N ASP A 10 21.89 48.30 21.50
CA ASP A 10 21.40 47.22 22.34
C ASP A 10 20.13 47.66 23.10
N LEU A 11 19.16 46.75 23.23
CA LEU A 11 18.04 46.90 24.15
C LEU A 11 17.92 45.66 25.02
N GLN A 12 17.69 45.90 26.31
CA GLN A 12 17.91 44.95 27.39
C GLN A 12 16.76 43.95 27.54
N TYR A 13 17.09 42.72 27.94
CA TYR A 13 16.11 41.82 28.56
C TYR A 13 15.86 42.26 30.02
N PRO A 14 14.60 42.41 30.47
CA PRO A 14 14.32 42.75 31.85
C PRO A 14 14.64 41.56 32.77
N GLN A 15 15.36 41.82 33.87
CA GLN A 15 15.42 40.87 34.98
C GLN A 15 14.09 40.87 35.72
N VAL A 16 13.46 39.70 35.82
CA VAL A 16 12.26 39.51 36.66
C VAL A 16 12.73 39.11 38.06
N THR A 17 12.45 39.96 39.04
CA THR A 17 12.71 39.68 40.46
C THR A 17 11.77 38.59 40.98
N ALA A 18 12.28 37.72 41.85
CA ALA A 18 11.45 36.76 42.56
C ALA A 18 10.46 37.48 43.51
N SER A 19 9.21 37.05 43.50
CA SER A 19 8.22 37.37 44.53
C SER A 19 7.31 36.16 44.77
N ASP A 20 6.79 36.06 45.99
CA ASP A 20 6.27 34.83 46.55
C ASP A 20 4.88 34.39 46.04
N GLY A 21 4.63 33.08 46.15
CA GLY A 21 3.39 32.64 46.80
C GLY A 21 2.12 32.56 45.95
N ALA A 22 2.13 31.82 44.83
CA ALA A 22 0.91 31.22 44.30
C ALA A 22 1.19 29.78 43.82
N ALA A 23 0.52 28.79 44.41
CA ALA A 23 0.67 27.40 44.01
C ALA A 23 0.12 27.19 42.59
N ALA A 24 1.00 26.92 41.63
CA ALA A 24 0.59 26.54 40.29
C ALA A 24 -0.29 25.26 40.36
N PRO A 25 -1.40 25.19 39.60
CA PRO A 25 -2.23 23.99 39.58
C PRO A 25 -1.39 22.82 39.07
N LEU A 26 -1.25 21.79 39.90
CA LEU A 26 -0.59 20.54 39.55
C LEU A 26 -1.23 19.97 38.28
N VAL A 27 -0.53 20.12 37.15
CA VAL A 27 -0.88 19.45 35.89
C VAL A 27 -0.83 17.96 36.19
N ARG A 28 -2.01 17.34 36.34
CA ARG A 28 -2.13 15.91 36.58
C ARG A 28 -1.38 15.19 35.46
N ALA A 29 -0.36 14.41 35.84
CA ALA A 29 0.27 13.47 34.93
C ALA A 29 -0.82 12.61 34.26
N PRO A 30 -0.74 12.35 32.94
CA PRO A 30 -1.76 11.60 32.23
C PRO A 30 -1.97 10.24 32.92
N SER A 31 -3.21 9.95 33.27
CA SER A 31 -3.55 8.75 34.04
C SER A 31 -3.21 7.49 33.25
N LYS A 32 -2.53 6.54 33.91
CA LYS A 32 -2.22 5.25 33.28
C LYS A 32 -3.51 4.48 32.98
N SER A 33 -3.59 4.01 31.73
CA SER A 33 -4.49 2.97 31.22
C SER A 33 -6.00 3.16 31.44
N ALA A 34 -6.62 4.02 30.63
CA ALA A 34 -7.77 3.53 29.87
C ALA A 34 -7.21 2.70 28.70
N SER A 35 -7.63 1.43 28.56
CA SER A 35 -7.27 0.58 27.42
C SER A 35 -7.78 1.26 26.13
N GLN A 36 -6.88 1.88 25.35
CA GLN A 36 -7.27 2.59 24.13
C GLN A 36 -8.01 1.63 23.18
N ARG A 37 -9.25 2.00 22.79
CA ARG A 37 -10.05 1.20 21.86
C ARG A 37 -9.35 1.15 20.50
N LYS A 38 -9.09 -0.07 20.00
CA LYS A 38 -8.59 -0.27 18.63
C LYS A 38 -9.47 0.47 17.61
N LEU A 39 -8.83 1.20 16.70
CA LEU A 39 -9.49 1.82 15.54
C LEU A 39 -10.27 0.76 14.75
N GLN A 40 -11.51 1.07 14.41
CA GLN A 40 -12.38 0.25 13.60
C GLN A 40 -12.25 0.63 12.13
N CYS A 41 -11.78 -0.31 11.33
CA CYS A 41 -11.54 -0.13 9.90
C CYS A 41 -12.52 -0.95 9.07
N VAL A 42 -12.82 -0.50 7.86
CA VAL A 42 -13.38 -1.35 6.80
C VAL A 42 -12.49 -1.35 5.58
N ASP A 43 -12.42 -2.47 4.85
CA ASP A 43 -11.55 -2.65 3.68
C ASP A 43 -12.41 -2.92 2.44
N LEU A 44 -12.58 -1.90 1.59
CA LEU A 44 -13.38 -1.98 0.38
C LEU A 44 -12.46 -2.35 -0.80
N PHE A 45 -12.89 -3.30 -1.64
CA PHE A 45 -12.04 -3.89 -2.69
C PHE A 45 -10.80 -4.58 -2.09
N ALA A 46 -11.01 -5.36 -1.03
CA ALA A 46 -9.95 -5.86 -0.16
C ALA A 46 -8.95 -6.81 -0.87
N GLY A 47 -9.34 -7.44 -1.98
CA GLY A 47 -8.57 -8.48 -2.65
C GLY A 47 -8.26 -9.64 -1.71
N ALA A 48 -7.02 -10.12 -1.73
CA ALA A 48 -6.54 -11.10 -0.75
C ALA A 48 -6.44 -10.54 0.69
N GLY A 49 -6.72 -9.26 0.92
CA GLY A 49 -6.67 -8.62 2.24
C GLY A 49 -5.32 -8.01 2.61
N GLY A 50 -4.59 -7.46 1.64
CA GLY A 50 -3.29 -6.81 1.90
C GLY A 50 -3.41 -5.63 2.86
N PHE A 51 -4.40 -4.75 2.65
CA PHE A 51 -4.71 -3.64 3.56
C PHE A 51 -5.24 -4.14 4.90
N SER A 52 -6.18 -5.08 4.92
CA SER A 52 -6.69 -5.69 6.15
C SER A 52 -5.60 -6.33 7.02
N LEU A 53 -4.67 -7.07 6.42
CA LEU A 53 -3.52 -7.64 7.12
C LEU A 53 -2.62 -6.54 7.70
N ALA A 54 -2.36 -5.48 6.93
CA ALA A 54 -1.61 -4.32 7.38
C ALA A 54 -2.30 -3.59 8.55
N ALA A 55 -3.63 -3.41 8.50
CA ALA A 55 -4.42 -2.80 9.57
C ALA A 55 -4.31 -3.62 10.87
N HIS A 56 -4.43 -4.94 10.78
CA HIS A 56 -4.22 -5.83 11.93
C HIS A 56 -2.79 -5.78 12.49
N LYS A 57 -1.75 -5.75 11.64
CA LYS A 57 -0.35 -5.56 12.06
C LYS A 57 -0.12 -4.15 12.67
N ALA A 58 -0.88 -3.15 12.26
CA ALA A 58 -0.91 -1.80 12.81
C ALA A 58 -1.88 -1.65 14.01
N GLY A 59 -2.22 -2.75 14.70
CA GLY A 59 -3.02 -2.73 15.94
C GLY A 59 -4.53 -2.47 15.76
N MET A 60 -4.99 -2.24 14.54
CA MET A 60 -6.40 -1.90 14.23
C MET A 60 -7.29 -3.14 14.19
N ARG A 61 -8.61 -2.92 14.30
CA ARG A 61 -9.65 -3.95 14.08
C ARG A 61 -10.33 -3.69 12.75
N VAL A 62 -10.14 -4.58 11.79
CA VAL A 62 -10.98 -4.61 10.58
C VAL A 62 -12.33 -5.21 10.97
N VAL A 63 -13.40 -4.42 10.85
CA VAL A 63 -14.77 -4.82 11.18
C VAL A 63 -15.40 -5.60 10.03
N ALA A 64 -15.22 -5.10 8.81
CA ALA A 64 -15.78 -5.71 7.61
C ALA A 64 -14.90 -5.47 6.38
N ALA A 65 -15.02 -6.33 5.39
CA ALA A 65 -14.34 -6.22 4.11
C ALA A 65 -15.29 -6.60 2.96
N VAL A 66 -15.13 -5.97 1.79
CA VAL A 66 -15.93 -6.24 0.59
C VAL A 66 -14.99 -6.66 -0.55
N GLU A 67 -15.23 -7.83 -1.13
CA GLU A 67 -14.44 -8.37 -2.25
C GLU A 67 -15.30 -9.19 -3.21
N LEU A 68 -15.22 -8.88 -4.50
CA LEU A 68 -16.04 -9.52 -5.54
C LEU A 68 -15.42 -10.81 -6.09
N ASP A 69 -14.09 -10.89 -6.22
CA ASP A 69 -13.43 -12.09 -6.73
C ASP A 69 -13.52 -13.22 -5.71
N LYS A 70 -14.14 -14.32 -6.11
CA LYS A 70 -14.35 -15.49 -5.24
C LYS A 70 -13.03 -16.07 -4.70
N LYS A 71 -11.97 -16.09 -5.50
CA LYS A 71 -10.67 -16.69 -5.12
C LYS A 71 -9.89 -15.79 -4.16
N ALA A 72 -10.01 -14.47 -4.33
CA ALA A 72 -9.54 -13.47 -3.39
C ALA A 72 -10.33 -13.54 -2.07
N SER A 73 -11.66 -13.67 -2.13
CA SER A 73 -12.52 -13.93 -0.95
C SER A 73 -12.13 -15.21 -0.21
N GLU A 74 -11.87 -16.32 -0.91
CA GLU A 74 -11.40 -17.58 -0.32
C GLU A 74 -10.05 -17.40 0.40
N THR A 75 -9.12 -16.66 -0.21
CA THR A 75 -7.83 -16.30 0.39
C THR A 75 -7.99 -15.41 1.62
N TYR A 76 -8.82 -14.38 1.54
CA TYR A 76 -9.14 -13.49 2.65
C TYR A 76 -9.70 -14.30 3.83
N HIS A 77 -10.69 -15.15 3.56
CA HIS A 77 -11.31 -16.00 4.58
C HIS A 77 -10.30 -16.96 5.22
N ALA A 78 -9.47 -17.63 4.41
CA ALA A 78 -8.45 -18.55 4.90
C ALA A 78 -7.46 -17.88 5.86
N ASN A 79 -7.02 -16.65 5.58
CA ASN A 79 -5.95 -16.00 6.34
C ASN A 79 -6.42 -15.05 7.44
N LEU A 80 -7.49 -14.29 7.19
CA LEU A 80 -7.92 -13.18 8.05
C LEU A 80 -9.17 -13.49 8.87
N ILE A 81 -9.90 -14.56 8.54
CA ILE A 81 -11.06 -15.04 9.31
C ILE A 81 -10.70 -16.34 10.03
N LYS A 82 -10.42 -17.43 9.29
CA LYS A 82 -10.23 -18.77 9.86
C LYS A 82 -9.05 -18.86 10.85
N ARG A 83 -7.93 -18.17 10.55
CA ARG A 83 -6.72 -18.19 11.40
C ARG A 83 -6.79 -17.25 12.62
N ARG A 84 -7.79 -16.36 12.73
CA ARG A 84 -7.97 -15.48 13.90
C ARG A 84 -8.58 -16.28 15.06
N LYS A 85 -7.86 -16.34 16.19
CA LYS A 85 -8.29 -17.02 17.42
C LYS A 85 -9.55 -16.36 18.03
N LYS A 86 -9.54 -15.03 18.19
CA LYS A 86 -10.67 -14.28 18.73
C LYS A 86 -11.72 -14.07 17.65
N VAL A 87 -12.95 -14.54 17.89
CA VAL A 87 -14.09 -14.33 16.98
C VAL A 87 -14.38 -12.84 16.80
N SER A 88 -14.23 -12.03 17.86
CA SER A 88 -14.35 -10.57 17.80
C SER A 88 -13.40 -9.88 16.83
N ASP A 89 -12.27 -10.51 16.51
CA ASP A 89 -11.22 -9.93 15.65
C ASP A 89 -11.32 -10.45 14.20
N ARG A 90 -12.37 -11.24 13.89
CA ARG A 90 -12.69 -11.72 12.54
C ARG A 90 -13.52 -10.66 11.79
N PRO A 91 -13.06 -10.18 10.62
CA PRO A 91 -13.86 -9.28 9.80
C PRO A 91 -15.08 -10.00 9.21
N ARG A 92 -16.20 -9.30 9.07
CA ARG A 92 -17.32 -9.77 8.23
C ARG A 92 -16.94 -9.58 6.76
N LEU A 93 -16.79 -10.68 6.02
CA LEU A 93 -16.48 -10.63 4.59
C LEU A 93 -17.77 -10.66 3.76
N TYR A 94 -17.92 -9.67 2.90
CA TYR A 94 -18.97 -9.54 1.90
C TYR A 94 -18.41 -9.96 0.55
N SER A 95 -18.68 -11.21 0.16
CA SER A 95 -18.23 -11.79 -1.12
C SER A 95 -19.22 -11.49 -2.25
N GLU A 96 -19.58 -10.21 -2.41
CA GLU A 96 -20.64 -9.73 -3.32
C GLU A 96 -20.22 -8.45 -4.06
N ASN A 97 -21.00 -8.04 -5.07
CA ASN A 97 -20.75 -6.84 -5.82
C ASN A 97 -21.04 -5.58 -4.98
N ILE A 98 -20.02 -4.77 -4.72
CA ILE A 98 -20.17 -3.51 -3.95
C ILE A 98 -21.18 -2.53 -4.58
N MET A 99 -21.44 -2.63 -5.89
CA MET A 99 -22.48 -1.83 -6.56
C MET A 99 -23.90 -2.23 -6.14
N GLU A 100 -24.12 -3.48 -5.74
CA GLU A 100 -25.41 -4.03 -5.30
C GLU A 100 -25.56 -3.93 -3.76
N LEU A 101 -24.47 -4.12 -3.01
CA LEU A 101 -24.43 -3.94 -1.56
C LEU A 101 -24.62 -2.46 -1.18
N SER A 102 -25.80 -2.11 -0.64
CA SER A 102 -26.12 -0.77 -0.14
C SER A 102 -25.18 -0.34 1.00
N PRO A 103 -24.64 0.90 0.98
CA PRO A 103 -23.88 1.46 2.10
C PRO A 103 -24.67 1.51 3.42
N GLU A 104 -25.98 1.74 3.36
CA GLU A 104 -26.90 1.83 4.50
C GLU A 104 -27.08 0.46 5.15
N ARG A 105 -27.33 -0.58 4.33
CA ARG A 105 -27.36 -1.99 4.76
C ARG A 105 -26.01 -2.39 5.37
N PHE A 106 -24.90 -2.07 4.70
CA PHE A 106 -23.56 -2.36 5.21
C PHE A 106 -23.28 -1.64 6.54
N LYS A 107 -23.76 -0.40 6.70
CA LYS A 107 -23.63 0.35 7.95
C LYS A 107 -24.42 -0.29 9.09
N SER A 108 -25.71 -0.57 8.90
CA SER A 108 -26.56 -1.15 9.95
C SER A 108 -26.10 -2.55 10.36
N GLU A 109 -25.61 -3.35 9.40
CA GLU A 109 -25.11 -4.70 9.64
C GLU A 109 -23.74 -4.79 10.37
N ASN A 110 -22.96 -3.71 10.42
CA ASN A 110 -21.59 -3.70 10.98
C ASN A 110 -21.35 -2.67 12.09
N PHE A 111 -22.19 -1.62 12.17
CA PHE A 111 -22.06 -0.53 13.14
C PHE A 111 -23.42 -0.20 13.82
N PRO A 112 -24.03 -1.17 14.54
CA PRO A 112 -25.22 -0.91 15.36
C PRO A 112 -24.89 -0.07 16.61
N GLU A 113 -25.93 0.43 17.27
CA GLU A 113 -25.89 0.93 18.67
C GLU A 113 -24.79 1.99 18.98
N GLY A 114 -24.55 2.90 18.03
CA GLY A 114 -23.58 3.99 18.22
C GLY A 114 -22.12 3.61 17.96
N ALA A 115 -21.84 2.37 17.53
CA ALA A 115 -20.56 2.03 16.93
C ALA A 115 -20.30 2.91 15.69
N SER A 116 -19.04 3.20 15.40
CA SER A 116 -18.66 4.06 14.27
C SER A 116 -17.40 3.55 13.59
N CYS A 117 -17.36 3.68 12.26
CA CYS A 117 -16.17 3.44 11.47
C CYS A 117 -15.15 4.54 11.80
N ASP A 118 -13.93 4.18 12.21
CA ASP A 118 -12.86 5.16 12.35
C ASP A 118 -12.16 5.40 11.01
N ILE A 119 -11.91 4.34 10.22
CA ILE A 119 -11.17 4.44 8.95
C ILE A 119 -11.82 3.60 7.83
N VAL A 120 -12.06 4.20 6.67
CA VAL A 120 -12.35 3.44 5.42
C VAL A 120 -11.05 3.27 4.62
N LEU A 121 -10.72 2.03 4.29
CA LEU A 121 -9.60 1.65 3.40
C LEU A 121 -10.16 1.18 2.06
N GLY A 122 -9.39 1.32 0.99
CA GLY A 122 -9.66 0.59 -0.24
C GLY A 122 -8.84 0.99 -1.46
N GLY A 123 -8.78 0.07 -2.42
CA GLY A 123 -8.14 0.26 -3.72
C GLY A 123 -9.13 0.10 -4.88
N PRO A 124 -10.07 1.06 -5.10
CA PRO A 124 -11.08 0.94 -6.15
C PRO A 124 -10.43 0.70 -7.54
N PRO A 125 -10.78 -0.38 -8.25
CA PRO A 125 -9.97 -0.87 -9.35
C PRO A 125 -10.00 0.04 -10.58
N CYS A 126 -8.87 0.68 -10.83
CA CYS A 126 -8.66 1.68 -11.88
C CYS A 126 -8.26 1.06 -13.23
N GLN A 127 -8.97 0.03 -13.71
CA GLN A 127 -8.56 -0.70 -14.92
C GLN A 127 -8.65 0.14 -16.23
N GLY A 128 -9.49 1.19 -16.26
CA GLY A 128 -9.48 2.24 -17.30
C GLY A 128 -8.27 3.19 -17.26
N PHE A 129 -7.45 3.12 -16.20
CA PHE A 129 -6.34 4.03 -15.90
C PHE A 129 -4.95 3.37 -16.08
N SER A 130 -4.92 2.16 -16.67
CA SER A 130 -3.70 1.40 -16.91
C SER A 130 -2.86 1.93 -18.10
N VAL A 131 -1.56 1.64 -18.05
CA VAL A 131 -0.57 2.15 -19.01
C VAL A 131 -0.74 1.58 -20.42
N HIS A 132 -1.17 0.33 -20.54
CA HIS A 132 -1.27 -0.38 -21.82
C HIS A 132 -2.46 0.04 -22.70
N ARG A 133 -3.27 1.02 -22.29
CA ARG A 133 -4.38 1.56 -23.10
C ARG A 133 -4.01 2.93 -23.66
N ILE A 134 -3.26 2.93 -24.77
CA ILE A 134 -2.62 4.13 -25.35
C ILE A 134 -3.55 4.89 -26.33
N LYS A 135 -4.62 4.26 -26.85
CA LYS A 135 -5.52 4.85 -27.88
C LYS A 135 -6.94 5.16 -27.34
N GLY A 136 -7.08 6.08 -26.39
CA GLY A 136 -8.38 6.60 -25.92
C GLY A 136 -9.31 5.66 -25.14
N ALA A 137 -9.13 4.34 -25.25
CA ALA A 137 -9.93 3.32 -24.57
C ALA A 137 -9.79 3.43 -23.03
N GLY A 138 -10.82 3.95 -22.35
CA GLY A 138 -10.85 4.03 -20.88
C GLY A 138 -11.61 5.23 -20.29
N VAL A 139 -11.95 6.24 -21.10
CA VAL A 139 -12.69 7.42 -20.60
C VAL A 139 -14.11 7.02 -20.15
N ASN A 140 -14.82 6.22 -20.94
CA ASN A 140 -16.16 5.71 -20.62
C ASN A 140 -16.12 4.33 -19.95
N ASP A 141 -15.04 3.97 -19.25
CA ASP A 141 -14.94 2.68 -18.58
C ASP A 141 -15.89 2.64 -17.35
N PRO A 142 -16.84 1.70 -17.25
CA PRO A 142 -17.81 1.68 -16.16
C PRO A 142 -17.15 1.54 -14.78
N ARG A 143 -15.92 1.00 -14.72
CA ARG A 143 -15.12 0.89 -13.50
C ARG A 143 -14.69 2.25 -12.93
N ASN A 144 -14.77 3.34 -13.71
CA ASN A 144 -14.60 4.71 -13.22
C ASN A 144 -15.69 5.06 -12.17
N GLY A 145 -16.85 4.40 -12.21
CA GLY A 145 -17.90 4.51 -11.19
C GLY A 145 -17.52 3.94 -9.82
N LEU A 146 -16.52 3.05 -9.74
CA LEU A 146 -16.14 2.39 -8.47
C LEU A 146 -15.45 3.36 -7.49
N ILE A 147 -14.81 4.44 -7.99
CA ILE A 147 -14.33 5.54 -7.13
C ILE A 147 -15.51 6.32 -6.53
N HIS A 148 -16.59 6.53 -7.31
CA HIS A 148 -17.80 7.15 -6.78
C HIS A 148 -18.49 6.22 -5.76
N ARG A 149 -18.56 4.91 -6.02
CA ARG A 149 -19.12 3.93 -5.08
C ARG A 149 -18.31 3.83 -3.78
N TYR A 150 -16.98 3.84 -3.86
CA TYR A 150 -16.11 3.97 -2.69
C TYR A 150 -16.48 5.22 -1.86
N PHE A 151 -16.70 6.36 -2.54
CA PHE A 151 -17.05 7.59 -1.86
C PHE A 151 -18.48 7.59 -1.28
N GLU A 152 -19.45 6.87 -1.87
CA GLU A 152 -20.77 6.65 -1.26
C GLU A 152 -20.68 5.92 0.08
N TYR A 153 -19.79 4.93 0.21
CA TYR A 153 -19.50 4.30 1.50
C TYR A 153 -18.89 5.29 2.50
N VAL A 154 -17.94 6.14 2.07
CA VAL A 154 -17.40 7.22 2.93
C VAL A 154 -18.51 8.19 3.37
N LYS A 155 -19.42 8.59 2.47
CA LYS A 155 -20.57 9.47 2.79
C LYS A 155 -21.51 8.83 3.81
N CYS A 156 -21.81 7.53 3.70
CA CYS A 156 -22.76 6.85 4.57
C CYS A 156 -22.13 6.50 5.93
N LEU A 157 -20.91 5.98 5.95
CA LEU A 157 -20.19 5.57 7.16
C LEU A 157 -19.65 6.75 7.97
N GLN A 158 -19.36 7.88 7.31
CA GLN A 158 -18.74 9.07 7.93
C GLN A 158 -17.50 8.75 8.78
N PRO A 159 -16.48 8.07 8.25
CA PRO A 159 -15.29 7.73 9.04
C PRO A 159 -14.51 8.97 9.49
N LYS A 160 -13.67 8.85 10.52
CA LYS A 160 -12.74 9.93 10.92
C LYS A 160 -11.73 10.23 9.81
N ALA A 161 -11.27 9.17 9.14
CA ALA A 161 -10.40 9.27 7.97
C ALA A 161 -10.75 8.23 6.89
N PHE A 162 -10.31 8.45 5.67
CA PHE A 162 -10.27 7.41 4.64
C PHE A 162 -8.91 7.40 3.94
N LEU A 163 -8.42 6.21 3.60
CA LEU A 163 -7.17 6.03 2.87
C LEU A 163 -7.43 5.23 1.58
N MET A 164 -7.50 5.95 0.46
CA MET A 164 -7.67 5.35 -0.86
C MET A 164 -6.30 5.11 -1.52
N GLU A 165 -6.04 3.88 -1.96
CA GLU A 165 -4.88 3.55 -2.81
C GLU A 165 -5.26 3.59 -4.30
N ASN A 166 -4.28 3.91 -5.14
CA ASN A 166 -4.37 3.68 -6.56
C ASN A 166 -3.02 3.55 -7.29
N VAL A 167 -3.08 3.16 -8.57
CA VAL A 167 -1.92 3.14 -9.47
C VAL A 167 -1.46 4.56 -9.86
N PRO A 168 -0.17 4.77 -10.20
CA PRO A 168 0.35 6.07 -10.64
C PRO A 168 -0.33 6.70 -11.86
N GLY A 169 -1.10 5.91 -12.63
CA GLY A 169 -1.92 6.37 -13.75
C GLY A 169 -3.14 7.20 -13.35
N LEU A 170 -3.58 7.16 -12.09
CA LEU A 170 -4.65 8.03 -11.56
C LEU A 170 -4.36 9.53 -11.78
N LEU A 171 -3.09 9.91 -11.78
CA LEU A 171 -2.65 11.31 -11.91
C LEU A 171 -2.49 11.79 -13.35
N TRP A 172 -2.83 10.97 -14.35
CA TRP A 172 -2.65 11.35 -15.75
C TRP A 172 -3.68 12.38 -16.22
N PRO A 173 -3.35 13.27 -17.18
CA PRO A 173 -4.24 14.35 -17.64
C PRO A 173 -5.64 13.88 -18.02
N ARG A 174 -5.76 12.72 -18.70
CA ARG A 174 -7.05 12.12 -19.10
C ARG A 174 -7.99 11.75 -17.93
N HIS A 175 -7.47 11.68 -16.70
CA HIS A 175 -8.22 11.33 -15.50
C HIS A 175 -8.43 12.51 -14.54
N LYS A 176 -7.79 13.66 -14.80
CA LYS A 176 -7.85 14.87 -13.96
C LYS A 176 -9.29 15.31 -13.66
N LYS A 177 -10.22 15.16 -14.61
CA LYS A 177 -11.65 15.48 -14.42
C LYS A 177 -12.31 14.62 -13.33
N TYR A 178 -12.08 13.31 -13.32
CA TYR A 178 -12.64 12.38 -12.33
C TYR A 178 -12.03 12.62 -10.94
N LEU A 179 -10.70 12.75 -10.88
CA LEU A 179 -9.99 13.05 -9.65
C LEU A 179 -10.44 14.39 -9.05
N ASN A 180 -10.51 15.46 -9.84
CA ASN A 180 -10.98 16.76 -9.37
C ASN A 180 -12.44 16.71 -8.87
N LYS A 181 -13.32 15.94 -9.54
CA LYS A 181 -14.70 15.73 -9.06
C LYS A 181 -14.71 15.03 -7.71
N PHE A 182 -13.96 13.94 -7.54
CA PHE A 182 -13.82 13.22 -6.26
C PHE A 182 -13.28 14.12 -5.13
N LEU A 183 -12.24 14.92 -5.40
CA LEU A 183 -11.67 15.86 -4.44
C LEU A 183 -12.66 16.97 -4.05
N ALA A 184 -13.43 17.50 -5.01
CA ALA A 184 -14.46 18.50 -4.76
C ALA A 184 -15.66 17.94 -3.98
N GLU A 185 -16.10 16.73 -4.30
CA GLU A 185 -17.15 16.02 -3.55
C GLU A 185 -16.70 15.70 -2.11
N SER A 186 -15.43 15.32 -1.92
CA SER A 186 -14.86 15.10 -0.58
C SER A 186 -14.94 16.34 0.30
N LYS A 187 -14.54 17.50 -0.23
CA LYS A 187 -14.64 18.79 0.47
C LYS A 187 -16.09 19.17 0.80
N LYS A 188 -17.03 18.93 -0.11
CA LYS A 188 -18.46 19.21 0.10
C LYS A 188 -19.10 18.37 1.22
N VAL A 189 -18.58 17.17 1.49
CA VAL A 189 -19.05 16.30 2.58
C VAL A 189 -18.18 16.48 3.84
N GLY A 190 -17.43 17.58 3.94
CA GLY A 190 -16.70 17.92 5.15
C GLY A 190 -15.41 17.13 5.37
N TYR A 191 -14.68 16.75 4.32
CA TYR A 191 -13.33 16.18 4.43
C TYR A 191 -12.26 17.13 3.87
N ARG A 192 -11.21 17.35 4.65
CA ARG A 192 -9.94 17.89 4.15
C ARG A 192 -9.14 16.76 3.50
N ILE A 193 -8.62 17.01 2.31
CA ILE A 193 -7.81 16.01 1.57
C ILE A 193 -6.34 16.37 1.65
N ILE A 194 -5.53 15.37 2.00
CA ILE A 194 -4.08 15.43 2.04
C ILE A 194 -3.55 14.50 0.94
N GLY A 195 -2.97 15.10 -0.11
CA GLY A 195 -2.58 14.42 -1.34
C GLY A 195 -3.41 14.83 -2.57
N PRO A 196 -3.33 14.08 -3.69
CA PRO A 196 -2.71 12.75 -3.81
C PRO A 196 -1.20 12.74 -3.67
N LEU A 197 -0.64 11.72 -3.01
CA LEU A 197 0.79 11.54 -2.81
C LEU A 197 1.31 10.30 -3.55
N ARG A 198 2.45 10.42 -4.23
CA ARG A 198 3.17 9.28 -4.83
C ARG A 198 4.22 8.76 -3.86
N LEU A 199 4.11 7.50 -3.47
CA LEU A 199 5.06 6.82 -2.58
C LEU A 199 5.65 5.59 -3.27
N ASP A 200 6.97 5.40 -3.21
CA ASP A 200 7.63 4.15 -3.61
C ASP A 200 7.82 3.25 -2.38
N ALA A 201 7.35 2.02 -2.46
CA ALA A 201 7.42 1.04 -1.37
C ALA A 201 8.87 0.77 -0.88
N ARG A 202 9.87 0.93 -1.76
CA ARG A 202 11.30 0.76 -1.41
C ARG A 202 11.75 1.67 -0.28
N ASN A 203 11.23 2.90 -0.26
CA ASN A 203 11.59 3.91 0.72
C ASN A 203 11.05 3.56 2.12
N TYR A 204 10.27 2.48 2.23
CA TYR A 204 9.67 1.93 3.44
C TYR A 204 10.10 0.47 3.71
N GLY A 205 11.18 0.00 3.08
CA GLY A 205 11.80 -1.30 3.35
C GLY A 205 11.23 -2.48 2.55
N VAL A 206 10.31 -2.24 1.61
CA VAL A 206 9.78 -3.29 0.74
C VAL A 206 10.82 -3.64 -0.33
N PRO A 207 11.14 -4.93 -0.57
CA PRO A 207 12.25 -5.34 -1.46
C PRO A 207 11.94 -5.24 -2.97
N GLN A 208 11.11 -4.26 -3.36
CA GLN A 208 10.52 -4.14 -4.69
C GLN A 208 10.29 -2.66 -5.06
N ARG A 209 10.68 -2.28 -6.29
CA ARG A 209 10.27 -1.02 -6.95
C ARG A 209 8.74 -1.03 -7.12
N ARG A 210 7.98 -0.27 -6.31
CA ARG A 210 6.50 -0.17 -6.42
C ARG A 210 6.01 1.21 -6.03
N VAL A 211 5.80 2.06 -7.02
CA VAL A 211 5.13 3.35 -6.83
C VAL A 211 3.62 3.18 -6.76
N ARG A 212 2.98 3.82 -5.78
CA ARG A 212 1.54 3.94 -5.61
C ARG A 212 1.11 5.35 -5.26
N VAL A 213 -0.15 5.64 -5.50
CA VAL A 213 -0.79 6.92 -5.20
C VAL A 213 -1.72 6.71 -4.01
N PHE A 214 -1.60 7.56 -3.00
CA PHE A 214 -2.47 7.55 -1.83
C PHE A 214 -3.22 8.87 -1.71
N VAL A 215 -4.50 8.79 -1.36
CA VAL A 215 -5.33 9.95 -1.02
C VAL A 215 -5.87 9.73 0.39
N LEU A 216 -5.40 10.55 1.33
CA LEU A 216 -5.90 10.59 2.69
C LEU A 216 -6.97 11.68 2.78
N GLY A 217 -8.19 11.32 3.16
CA GLY A 217 -9.20 12.27 3.59
C GLY A 217 -9.36 12.22 5.11
N VAL A 218 -9.44 13.38 5.76
CA VAL A 218 -9.72 13.51 7.20
C VAL A 218 -10.97 14.36 7.36
N ARG A 219 -11.92 13.93 8.20
CA ARG A 219 -13.16 14.67 8.44
C ARG A 219 -12.86 15.99 9.17
N ASN A 220 -13.55 17.07 8.82
CA ASN A 220 -13.16 18.43 9.21
C ASN A 220 -13.24 18.71 10.72
N ASP A 221 -14.12 18.01 11.43
CA ASP A 221 -14.29 18.04 12.89
C ASP A 221 -13.24 17.23 13.66
N ILE A 222 -12.43 16.43 12.96
CA ILE A 222 -11.37 15.63 13.55
C ILE A 222 -10.08 16.44 13.55
N ASP A 223 -9.51 16.65 14.73
CA ASP A 223 -8.13 17.09 14.84
C ASP A 223 -7.19 15.98 14.33
N PHE A 224 -6.20 16.36 13.54
CA PHE A 224 -5.26 15.43 12.94
C PHE A 224 -3.90 16.08 12.80
N ASP A 225 -2.91 15.53 13.48
CA ASP A 225 -1.51 15.92 13.34
C ASP A 225 -1.04 15.63 11.91
N SER A 226 -0.86 16.68 11.13
CA SER A 226 -0.38 16.60 9.76
C SER A 226 1.12 16.33 9.66
N SER A 227 1.90 16.51 10.73
CA SER A 227 3.36 16.32 10.71
C SER A 227 3.77 14.86 10.51
N VAL A 228 2.91 13.90 10.90
CA VAL A 228 3.15 12.47 10.70
C VAL A 228 2.75 11.96 9.30
N TRP A 229 2.21 12.81 8.42
CA TRP A 229 1.73 12.39 7.09
C TRP A 229 2.21 13.26 5.91
N PRO A 230 2.79 12.67 4.84
CA PRO A 230 3.12 11.25 4.70
C PRO A 230 4.20 10.84 5.70
N PRO A 231 4.25 9.55 6.12
CA PRO A 231 5.36 9.07 6.90
C PRO A 231 6.68 9.28 6.14
N ALA A 232 7.69 9.78 6.83
CA ALA A 232 9.03 9.95 6.28
C ALA A 232 9.58 8.61 5.76
N PRO A 233 10.36 8.61 4.66
CA PRO A 233 11.17 7.47 4.25
C PRO A 233 12.00 6.93 5.41
N SER A 234 12.09 5.60 5.50
CA SER A 234 13.02 4.90 6.40
C SER A 234 14.20 4.28 5.66
N HIS A 235 14.12 4.21 4.33
CA HIS A 235 15.14 3.67 3.45
C HIS A 235 15.35 4.58 2.24
N GLY A 236 16.57 4.59 1.70
CA GLY A 236 16.94 5.34 0.51
C GLY A 236 18.08 4.68 -0.29
N ASP A 237 18.40 5.28 -1.43
CA ASP A 237 19.60 4.95 -2.22
C ASP A 237 20.89 5.47 -1.58
N ALA A 238 22.02 5.36 -2.30
CA ALA A 238 23.32 5.82 -1.79
C ALA A 238 23.34 7.35 -1.53
N ARG A 239 22.79 8.14 -2.46
CA ARG A 239 22.78 9.60 -2.40
C ARG A 239 21.78 10.10 -1.36
N GLU A 240 20.57 9.55 -1.34
CA GLU A 240 19.57 9.90 -0.31
C GLU A 240 20.12 9.66 1.11
N ARG A 241 21.01 8.67 1.27
CA ARG A 241 21.68 8.35 2.55
C ARG A 241 22.90 9.22 2.88
N GLU A 242 23.53 9.84 1.89
CA GLU A 242 24.53 10.90 2.11
C GLU A 242 23.83 12.17 2.60
N GLU A 243 22.69 12.51 2.01
CA GLU A 243 21.85 13.64 2.42
C GLU A 243 21.15 13.40 3.78
N ASN A 244 20.79 12.15 4.11
CA ASN A 244 20.22 11.76 5.40
C ASN A 244 20.77 10.40 5.92
N PRO A 245 21.81 10.43 6.78
CA PRO A 245 22.44 9.21 7.32
C PRO A 245 21.53 8.30 8.17
N ALA A 246 20.36 8.77 8.62
CA ALA A 246 19.39 7.93 9.34
C ALA A 246 18.65 6.94 8.42
N LEU A 247 18.72 7.14 7.09
CA LEU A 247 18.11 6.23 6.12
C LEU A 247 18.88 4.92 5.99
N LYS A 248 18.15 3.81 6.03
CA LYS A 248 18.68 2.46 5.75
C LYS A 248 18.87 2.28 4.24
N LYS A 249 19.83 1.46 3.81
CA LYS A 249 19.94 1.06 2.39
C LYS A 249 18.65 0.34 1.97
N TRP A 250 18.09 0.64 0.80
CA TRP A 250 16.98 -0.13 0.22
C TRP A 250 17.20 -1.64 0.33
N VAL A 251 16.16 -2.37 0.72
CA VAL A 251 16.19 -3.84 0.81
C VAL A 251 16.23 -4.41 -0.61
N SER A 252 17.20 -5.28 -0.88
CA SER A 252 17.35 -5.91 -2.19
C SER A 252 16.51 -7.19 -2.33
N ALA A 253 16.32 -7.63 -3.57
CA ALA A 253 15.58 -8.84 -3.89
C ALA A 253 16.22 -10.11 -3.30
N ALA A 254 17.52 -10.11 -2.96
CA ALA A 254 18.17 -11.21 -2.23
C ALA A 254 17.37 -11.63 -0.98
N LYS A 255 16.70 -10.70 -0.28
CA LYS A 255 15.89 -11.00 0.90
C LYS A 255 14.75 -11.98 0.63
N VAL A 256 14.22 -12.03 -0.59
CA VAL A 256 13.14 -12.95 -0.99
C VAL A 256 13.65 -14.38 -1.21
N PHE A 257 14.90 -14.51 -1.67
CA PHE A 257 15.55 -15.78 -2.04
C PHE A 257 16.49 -16.32 -0.94
N SER A 258 16.84 -15.51 0.07
CA SER A 258 17.77 -15.87 1.15
C SER A 258 17.28 -16.94 2.12
N THR A 259 16.03 -17.40 1.97
CA THR A 259 15.40 -18.38 2.85
C THR A 259 14.54 -19.29 1.97
N PRO A 260 14.66 -20.63 2.04
CA PRO A 260 13.77 -21.50 1.29
C PRO A 260 12.31 -21.29 1.71
N ALA A 261 11.35 -21.72 0.90
CA ALA A 261 9.98 -21.86 1.39
C ALA A 261 9.89 -23.02 2.39
N ARG A 262 8.74 -23.14 3.05
CA ARG A 262 8.50 -24.32 3.90
C ARG A 262 8.26 -25.55 3.01
N PRO A 263 8.68 -26.76 3.41
CA PRO A 263 8.44 -27.99 2.63
C PRO A 263 6.96 -28.29 2.36
N ASP A 264 6.05 -27.74 3.18
CA ASP A 264 4.59 -27.90 3.10
C ASP A 264 3.85 -26.70 2.48
N ASP A 265 4.58 -25.76 1.87
CA ASP A 265 4.01 -24.53 1.33
C ASP A 265 3.28 -24.75 -0.02
N GLU A 266 1.94 -24.83 0.03
CA GLU A 266 1.09 -24.94 -1.17
C GLU A 266 1.23 -23.77 -2.16
N ASN A 267 1.99 -22.73 -1.83
CA ASN A 267 2.28 -21.61 -2.71
C ASN A 267 3.76 -21.55 -3.16
N ASP A 268 4.61 -22.50 -2.78
CA ASP A 268 5.95 -22.60 -3.40
C ASP A 268 5.89 -23.35 -4.75
N VAL A 269 5.06 -22.82 -5.64
CA VAL A 269 4.83 -23.33 -6.99
C VAL A 269 5.06 -22.22 -8.01
N HIS A 270 5.69 -22.56 -9.14
CA HIS A 270 5.94 -21.67 -10.27
C HIS A 270 5.21 -22.16 -11.55
N MET A 271 5.21 -21.35 -12.59
CA MET A 271 4.69 -21.77 -13.90
C MET A 271 5.61 -22.85 -14.50
N GLN A 272 5.02 -23.98 -14.90
CA GLN A 272 5.74 -25.02 -15.65
C GLN A 272 5.84 -24.63 -17.12
N HIS A 273 6.98 -24.92 -17.74
CA HIS A 273 7.35 -24.42 -19.06
C HIS A 273 7.94 -25.52 -19.93
N GLY A 274 7.65 -25.48 -21.24
CA GLY A 274 8.22 -26.43 -22.20
C GLY A 274 9.73 -26.24 -22.41
N PRO A 275 10.43 -27.25 -22.98
CA PRO A 275 11.89 -27.26 -23.10
C PRO A 275 12.45 -26.06 -23.84
N GLU A 276 11.76 -25.56 -24.88
CA GLU A 276 12.19 -24.38 -25.62
C GLU A 276 12.23 -23.10 -24.79
N LEU A 277 11.39 -22.95 -23.76
CA LEU A 277 11.48 -21.78 -22.88
C LEU A 277 12.48 -22.00 -21.73
N ILE A 278 12.69 -23.25 -21.30
CA ILE A 278 13.77 -23.60 -20.37
C ILE A 278 15.14 -23.30 -20.99
N LYS A 279 15.35 -23.58 -22.29
CA LYS A 279 16.57 -23.19 -23.02
C LYS A 279 16.82 -21.67 -22.95
N VAL A 280 15.77 -20.87 -23.11
CA VAL A 280 15.82 -19.39 -23.04
C VAL A 280 16.25 -18.94 -21.64
N PHE A 281 15.68 -19.52 -20.59
CA PHE A 281 16.11 -19.21 -19.21
C PHE A 281 17.54 -19.68 -18.91
N ARG A 282 18.02 -20.76 -19.54
CA ARG A 282 19.43 -21.19 -19.46
C ARG A 282 20.37 -20.20 -20.16
N ALA A 283 19.95 -19.58 -21.27
CA ALA A 283 20.71 -18.57 -21.98
C ALA A 283 20.75 -17.21 -21.27
N THR A 284 19.63 -16.77 -20.66
CA THR A 284 19.60 -15.49 -19.93
C THR A 284 20.62 -15.46 -18.78
N PRO A 285 21.57 -14.49 -18.75
CA PRO A 285 22.61 -14.37 -17.72
C PRO A 285 22.08 -14.35 -16.29
N ILE A 286 22.66 -15.19 -15.42
CA ILE A 286 22.31 -15.28 -14.00
C ILE A 286 22.33 -13.91 -13.30
N ASN A 287 21.51 -13.74 -12.27
CA ASN A 287 21.37 -12.49 -11.50
C ASN A 287 21.00 -11.26 -12.35
N GLY A 288 20.48 -11.42 -13.57
CA GLY A 288 20.08 -10.29 -14.41
C GLY A 288 19.68 -10.65 -15.84
N GLY A 289 20.41 -10.11 -16.82
CA GLY A 289 20.09 -10.25 -18.24
C GLY A 289 18.77 -9.60 -18.65
N SER A 290 18.32 -9.85 -19.88
CA SER A 290 17.14 -9.24 -20.48
C SER A 290 16.61 -10.11 -21.64
N ARG A 291 15.53 -9.66 -22.28
CA ARG A 291 15.04 -10.25 -23.55
C ARG A 291 16.16 -10.37 -24.60
N ARG A 292 17.07 -9.39 -24.67
CA ARG A 292 18.16 -9.33 -25.67
C ARG A 292 19.24 -10.38 -25.41
N ASP A 293 19.48 -10.73 -24.15
CA ASP A 293 20.49 -11.70 -23.72
C ASP A 293 19.97 -13.15 -23.68
N SER A 294 18.69 -13.35 -24.02
CA SER A 294 18.00 -14.64 -23.88
C SER A 294 18.14 -15.57 -25.09
N ASN A 295 18.91 -15.18 -26.11
CA ASN A 295 19.06 -15.84 -27.41
C ASN A 295 17.73 -16.13 -28.14
N ARG A 296 16.66 -15.38 -27.82
CA ARG A 296 15.31 -15.56 -28.41
C ARG A 296 14.77 -14.26 -29.02
N GLN A 297 14.85 -14.18 -30.34
CA GLN A 297 14.10 -13.19 -31.12
C GLN A 297 12.84 -13.85 -31.70
N LEU A 298 11.67 -13.26 -31.43
CA LEU A 298 10.41 -13.61 -32.08
C LEU A 298 10.10 -12.54 -33.16
N PRO A 299 9.23 -12.80 -34.15
CA PRO A 299 8.88 -11.79 -35.15
C PRO A 299 8.39 -10.47 -34.52
N CYS A 300 7.57 -10.55 -33.47
CA CYS A 300 7.11 -9.40 -32.70
C CYS A 300 8.18 -8.73 -31.81
N HIS A 301 9.45 -9.16 -31.86
CA HIS A 301 10.57 -8.50 -31.18
C HIS A 301 11.39 -7.61 -32.11
N VAL A 302 11.33 -7.82 -33.43
CA VAL A 302 12.22 -7.17 -34.40
C VAL A 302 11.99 -5.65 -34.40
N ASP A 303 10.75 -5.23 -34.65
CA ASP A 303 10.36 -3.82 -34.78
C ASP A 303 9.70 -3.26 -33.49
N HIS A 304 9.97 -3.86 -32.32
CA HIS A 304 9.31 -3.52 -31.06
C HIS A 304 10.29 -3.17 -29.95
N ASP A 305 10.56 -1.87 -29.81
CA ASP A 305 11.37 -1.32 -28.71
C ASP A 305 10.52 -1.13 -27.43
N GLY A 306 10.19 -2.26 -26.81
CA GLY A 306 9.50 -2.31 -25.54
C GLY A 306 9.47 -3.72 -24.98
N HIS A 307 9.08 -3.86 -23.70
CA HIS A 307 9.01 -5.15 -23.00
C HIS A 307 10.38 -5.88 -22.99
N ASN A 308 11.47 -5.11 -22.92
CA ASN A 308 12.85 -5.60 -22.89
C ASN A 308 13.18 -6.42 -21.62
N ASP A 309 12.31 -6.35 -20.60
CA ASP A 309 12.41 -7.06 -19.33
C ASP A 309 11.88 -8.50 -19.37
N VAL A 310 11.12 -8.87 -20.40
CA VAL A 310 10.58 -10.23 -20.61
C VAL A 310 11.72 -11.26 -20.69
N TYR A 311 11.53 -12.42 -20.03
CA TYR A 311 12.55 -13.47 -19.83
C TYR A 311 13.79 -13.04 -19.02
N GLY A 312 13.84 -11.82 -18.51
CA GLY A 312 14.89 -11.36 -17.61
C GLY A 312 14.82 -12.04 -16.24
N ARG A 313 15.98 -12.34 -15.67
CA ARG A 313 16.10 -12.82 -14.29
C ARG A 313 16.06 -11.65 -13.31
N ILE A 314 15.56 -11.88 -12.11
CA ILE A 314 15.61 -10.88 -11.06
C ILE A 314 17.07 -10.76 -10.58
N ASP A 315 17.55 -9.51 -10.50
CA ASP A 315 18.83 -9.18 -9.89
C ASP A 315 18.67 -9.16 -8.36
N PRO A 316 19.36 -10.02 -7.60
CA PRO A 316 19.25 -10.09 -6.14
C PRO A 316 19.98 -8.92 -5.44
N SER A 317 20.89 -8.21 -6.10
CA SER A 317 21.63 -7.08 -5.52
C SER A 317 20.79 -5.81 -5.42
N GLU A 318 19.80 -5.67 -6.30
CA GLU A 318 18.89 -4.53 -6.41
C GLU A 318 17.48 -4.83 -5.84
N PRO A 319 16.67 -3.82 -5.53
CA PRO A 319 15.24 -4.01 -5.28
C PRO A 319 14.51 -4.60 -6.50
N GLY A 320 13.64 -5.58 -6.25
CA GLY A 320 12.96 -6.35 -7.30
C GLY A 320 12.04 -5.52 -8.21
N PRO A 321 11.65 -6.05 -9.38
CA PRO A 321 10.70 -5.40 -10.28
C PRO A 321 9.30 -5.38 -9.66
N THR A 322 8.42 -4.50 -10.16
CA THR A 322 7.03 -4.45 -9.66
C THR A 322 6.33 -5.80 -9.86
N MET A 323 5.90 -6.46 -8.79
CA MET A 323 4.97 -7.57 -8.88
C MET A 323 3.64 -7.06 -9.47
N THR A 324 3.40 -7.41 -10.72
CA THR A 324 2.16 -7.16 -11.46
C THR A 324 1.19 -8.33 -11.27
N THR A 325 -0.03 -8.23 -11.79
CA THR A 325 -1.00 -9.34 -11.79
C THR A 325 -0.55 -10.56 -12.61
N ALA A 326 0.53 -10.43 -13.38
CA ALA A 326 1.13 -11.50 -14.17
C ALA A 326 2.56 -11.86 -13.71
N CYS A 327 2.93 -11.51 -12.47
CA CYS A 327 4.27 -11.75 -11.90
C CYS A 327 4.72 -13.21 -11.86
N ILE A 328 3.77 -14.16 -11.98
CA ILE A 328 4.05 -15.60 -12.06
C ILE A 328 4.36 -16.10 -13.49
N ASN A 329 4.44 -15.19 -14.47
CA ASN A 329 4.68 -15.53 -15.88
C ASN A 329 5.92 -14.79 -16.41
N PRO A 330 7.07 -15.49 -16.58
CA PRO A 330 8.28 -14.94 -17.19
C PRO A 330 8.12 -14.31 -18.58
N SER A 331 7.05 -14.65 -19.32
CA SER A 331 6.72 -14.04 -20.62
C SER A 331 6.05 -12.66 -20.50
N LYS A 332 5.89 -12.13 -19.26
CA LYS A 332 5.20 -10.86 -18.95
C LYS A 332 6.05 -9.86 -18.18
N GLY A 333 7.35 -10.14 -18.01
CA GLY A 333 8.34 -9.23 -17.46
C GLY A 333 9.52 -9.95 -16.81
N ARG A 334 10.31 -9.22 -16.02
CA ARG A 334 11.48 -9.73 -15.29
C ARG A 334 11.07 -10.62 -14.10
N PHE A 335 10.64 -11.84 -14.38
CA PHE A 335 10.11 -12.77 -13.38
C PHE A 335 10.79 -14.15 -13.38
N VAL A 336 11.94 -14.31 -14.04
CA VAL A 336 12.76 -15.53 -13.93
C VAL A 336 13.55 -15.50 -12.61
N HIS A 337 13.72 -16.65 -11.96
CA HIS A 337 14.52 -16.79 -10.75
C HIS A 337 15.97 -16.30 -10.98
N PRO A 338 16.70 -15.76 -9.98
CA PRO A 338 18.06 -15.25 -10.19
C PRO A 338 19.03 -16.31 -10.76
N THR A 339 18.92 -17.56 -10.33
CA THR A 339 19.84 -18.66 -10.68
C THR A 339 19.16 -19.85 -11.37
N GLU A 340 17.92 -20.17 -11.02
CA GLU A 340 17.22 -21.38 -11.51
C GLU A 340 16.52 -21.17 -12.85
N HIS A 341 16.23 -22.25 -13.58
CA HIS A 341 15.71 -22.18 -14.95
C HIS A 341 14.17 -22.17 -15.03
N HIS A 342 13.53 -21.41 -14.15
CA HIS A 342 12.07 -21.21 -14.13
C HIS A 342 11.69 -19.81 -13.61
N GLY A 343 10.39 -19.48 -13.69
CA GLY A 343 9.84 -18.29 -13.05
C GLY A 343 9.91 -18.35 -11.52
N ILE A 344 9.78 -17.20 -10.87
CA ILE A 344 9.60 -17.15 -9.41
C ILE A 344 8.34 -17.89 -8.96
N THR A 345 8.36 -18.43 -7.75
CA THR A 345 7.19 -19.09 -7.13
C THR A 345 6.17 -18.07 -6.63
N VAL A 346 4.93 -18.51 -6.38
CA VAL A 346 3.89 -17.66 -5.76
C VAL A 346 4.34 -17.17 -4.38
N ARG A 347 5.01 -18.00 -3.57
CA ARG A 347 5.60 -17.60 -2.29
C ARG A 347 6.64 -16.50 -2.47
N GLN A 348 7.56 -16.63 -3.43
CA GLN A 348 8.55 -15.59 -3.72
C GLN A 348 7.88 -14.27 -4.16
N ALA A 349 6.85 -14.32 -5.01
CA ALA A 349 6.06 -13.15 -5.38
C ALA A 349 5.32 -12.52 -4.18
N ALA A 350 4.81 -13.33 -3.26
CA ALA A 350 4.15 -12.88 -2.03
C ALA A 350 5.14 -12.19 -1.06
N ARG A 351 6.35 -12.71 -0.93
CA ARG A 351 7.45 -12.11 -0.14
C ARG A 351 7.89 -10.75 -0.69
N PHE A 352 7.91 -10.55 -2.01
CA PHE A 352 8.13 -9.21 -2.60
C PHE A 352 7.07 -8.19 -2.16
N GLN A 353 5.83 -8.63 -1.97
CA GLN A 353 4.73 -7.85 -1.42
C GLN A 353 4.65 -7.89 0.12
N THR A 354 5.67 -8.41 0.80
CA THR A 354 5.80 -8.48 2.28
C THR A 354 4.67 -9.24 3.01
N PHE A 355 3.98 -10.15 2.31
CA PHE A 355 3.13 -11.13 2.97
C PHE A 355 3.99 -12.11 3.79
N PRO A 356 3.53 -12.54 4.98
CA PRO A 356 4.24 -13.55 5.75
C PRO A 356 4.19 -14.91 5.03
N ASP A 357 5.20 -15.75 5.29
CA ASP A 357 5.34 -17.07 4.66
C ASP A 357 4.20 -18.05 5.02
N ASP A 358 3.44 -17.77 6.08
CA ASP A 358 2.27 -18.54 6.47
C ASP A 358 0.96 -18.08 5.79
N PHE A 359 1.03 -17.03 4.95
CA PHE A 359 -0.13 -16.50 4.23
C PHE A 359 -0.41 -17.35 2.97
N VAL A 360 -1.63 -17.87 2.86
CA VAL A 360 -1.99 -18.89 1.85
C VAL A 360 -2.95 -18.34 0.81
N PHE A 361 -2.50 -18.24 -0.44
CA PHE A 361 -3.28 -17.81 -1.60
C PHE A 361 -4.02 -18.99 -2.24
N LYS A 362 -5.33 -18.82 -2.42
CA LYS A 362 -6.25 -19.81 -3.00
C LYS A 362 -6.60 -19.51 -4.46
N GLY A 363 -7.11 -20.53 -5.15
CA GLY A 363 -7.59 -20.43 -6.53
C GLY A 363 -6.56 -20.70 -7.63
N GLY A 364 -5.36 -21.19 -7.27
CA GLY A 364 -4.30 -21.63 -8.18
C GLY A 364 -3.35 -20.53 -8.66
N LEU A 365 -2.26 -20.94 -9.33
CA LEU A 365 -1.13 -20.09 -9.73
C LEU A 365 -1.54 -18.74 -10.35
N MET A 366 -2.44 -18.77 -11.36
CA MET A 366 -2.90 -17.54 -12.05
C MET A 366 -3.60 -16.57 -11.10
N ALA A 367 -4.49 -17.08 -10.23
CA ALA A 367 -5.28 -16.25 -9.35
C ALA A 367 -4.42 -15.68 -8.22
N ALA A 368 -3.48 -16.46 -7.69
CA ALA A 368 -2.51 -15.97 -6.71
C ALA A 368 -1.65 -14.84 -7.30
N GLY A 369 -1.18 -14.97 -8.55
CA GLY A 369 -0.47 -13.89 -9.25
C GLY A 369 -1.28 -12.59 -9.36
N VAL A 370 -2.58 -12.69 -9.68
CA VAL A 370 -3.49 -11.53 -9.73
C VAL A 370 -3.66 -10.89 -8.34
N GLN A 371 -3.93 -11.71 -7.32
CA GLN A 371 -4.11 -11.27 -5.93
C GLN A 371 -2.86 -10.56 -5.38
N ILE A 372 -1.69 -11.17 -5.55
CA ILE A 372 -0.39 -10.62 -5.16
C ILE A 372 -0.11 -9.33 -5.92
N GLY A 373 -0.33 -9.29 -7.24
CA GLY A 373 -0.08 -8.10 -8.06
C GLY A 373 -0.94 -6.90 -7.69
N ASN A 374 -2.21 -7.14 -7.34
CA ASN A 374 -3.15 -6.10 -6.93
C ASN A 374 -2.87 -5.55 -5.52
N ALA A 375 -2.45 -6.41 -4.58
CA ALA A 375 -2.28 -6.02 -3.17
C ALA A 375 -1.34 -4.82 -2.94
N VAL A 376 -1.64 -3.99 -1.95
CA VAL A 376 -0.65 -3.07 -1.36
C VAL A 376 0.37 -3.92 -0.60
N PRO A 377 1.70 -3.64 -0.68
CA PRO A 377 2.66 -4.34 0.14
C PRO A 377 2.30 -4.18 1.61
N VAL A 378 2.23 -5.29 2.33
CA VAL A 378 1.74 -5.33 3.72
C VAL A 378 2.50 -4.36 4.61
N ASP A 379 3.83 -4.33 4.54
CA ASP A 379 4.65 -3.50 5.43
C ASP A 379 4.57 -2.01 5.07
N LEU A 380 4.43 -1.64 3.78
CA LEU A 380 4.07 -0.26 3.39
C LEU A 380 2.71 0.12 3.99
N GLY A 381 1.71 -0.77 3.90
CA GLY A 381 0.41 -0.58 4.52
C GLY A 381 0.52 -0.34 6.03
N VAL A 382 1.37 -1.09 6.73
CA VAL A 382 1.59 -0.93 8.18
C VAL A 382 2.16 0.45 8.50
N VAL A 383 3.17 0.91 7.75
CA VAL A 383 3.75 2.25 7.96
C VAL A 383 2.70 3.35 7.76
N LEU A 384 1.92 3.27 6.69
CA LEU A 384 0.87 4.25 6.39
C LEU A 384 -0.23 4.25 7.46
N LEU A 385 -0.70 3.07 7.87
CA LEU A 385 -1.79 2.95 8.86
C LEU A 385 -1.33 3.36 10.26
N ARG A 386 -0.08 3.09 10.65
CA ARG A 386 0.50 3.64 11.90
C ARG A 386 0.59 5.16 11.86
N ALA A 387 0.97 5.75 10.72
CA ALA A 387 0.98 7.21 10.55
C ALA A 387 -0.42 7.81 10.70
N VAL A 388 -1.44 7.23 10.05
CA VAL A 388 -2.85 7.67 10.21
C VAL A 388 -3.33 7.48 11.65
N SER A 389 -2.97 6.39 12.34
CA SER A 389 -3.33 6.15 13.75
C SER A 389 -2.76 7.23 14.68
N ARG A 390 -1.48 7.58 14.52
CA ARG A 390 -0.84 8.65 15.30
C ARG A 390 -1.47 10.01 15.00
N GLY A 391 -1.73 10.30 13.72
CA GLY A 391 -2.39 11.54 13.30
C GLY A 391 -3.76 11.70 13.96
N LEU A 392 -4.52 10.61 14.09
CA LEU A 392 -5.81 10.56 14.81
C LEU A 392 -5.70 10.56 16.36
N GLY A 393 -4.52 10.88 16.92
CA GLY A 393 -4.32 11.01 18.37
C GLY A 393 -4.23 9.71 19.16
N LEU A 394 -4.00 8.56 18.49
CA LEU A 394 -3.83 7.27 19.16
C LEU A 394 -2.37 6.81 19.09
N SER A 395 -1.65 7.08 20.18
CA SER A 395 -0.35 6.49 20.49
C SER A 395 -0.49 4.98 20.72
N GLN A 396 0.11 4.17 19.85
CA GLN A 396 0.43 2.80 20.23
C GLN A 396 1.77 2.83 20.96
N ASP A 397 1.84 2.15 22.10
CA ASP A 397 3.11 1.88 22.78
C ASP A 397 4.06 1.17 21.78
N GLU A 398 5.32 1.63 21.70
CA GLU A 398 6.28 1.28 20.65
C GLU A 398 6.78 -0.17 20.67
#